data_AF-A0A7S0G462-F1
#
_entry.id   AF-A0A7S0G462-F1
#
_cell.length_a   1.000
_cell.length_b   1.000
_cell.length_c   1.000
_cell.angle_alpha   90.00
_cell.angle_beta   90.00
_cell.angle_gamma   90.00
#
_symmetry.space_group_name_H-M   'P 1'
#
loop_
_entity.id
_entity.type
_entity.pdbx_description
1 polymer ?
#
loop_
_entity_poly.entity_id
_entity_poly.type
_entity_poly.pdbx_seq_one_letter_code
_entity_poly.pdbx_strand_id
1 'polypeptide(L)'
;MSTGVTAELALQLISPFDIVLDCTDNVESRYIISDACAALRKPLVSGSAIGFEGQLSIYCDSEESPCYRCIFPSPPPPECVGSCDTAGVLGPVPGVIGTMQAVEALKLAAEIEGAEVCARRMVLYDGLSCETRVIRLRSRSRTCRACGNPEDISQRIVNPAEFDYGSFTLAGSCAIQQSTDQDRLRATALMDKGRLKDALCIDVRPKEQFDMCSISGFQNIPLTKLSKELISIQSLVGEREIILICRRGVDSATAVSMMRNVGIENANDVVGGLDAWRQECNPDFPMY
;
A
#
# COMPACT_ATOMS: atom_id res chain seq x y z
N MET A 1 23.86 16.79 14.22
CA MET A 1 22.41 16.83 14.50
C MET A 1 21.73 16.74 13.16
N SER A 2 21.00 15.65 12.86
CA SER A 2 20.30 15.55 11.59
C SER A 2 19.09 16.49 11.61
N THR A 3 19.16 17.57 10.83
CA THR A 3 18.05 18.47 10.52
C THR A 3 17.11 17.75 9.54
N GLY A 4 16.17 16.97 10.07
CA GLY A 4 15.08 16.36 9.29
C GLY A 4 13.80 17.20 9.36
N VAL A 5 12.84 16.95 8.46
CA VAL A 5 11.50 17.55 8.55
C VAL A 5 10.77 16.91 9.74
N THR A 6 10.36 17.74 10.70
CA THR A 6 9.48 17.34 11.82
C THR A 6 8.13 18.02 11.69
N ALA A 7 7.12 17.51 12.38
CA ALA A 7 5.77 18.07 12.36
C ALA A 7 5.74 19.54 12.82
N GLU A 8 6.58 19.90 13.80
CA GLU A 8 6.68 21.24 14.38
C GLU A 8 7.28 22.25 13.39
N LEU A 9 8.24 21.82 12.58
CA LEU A 9 8.98 22.69 11.66
C LEU A 9 8.40 22.69 10.24
N ALA A 10 7.58 21.70 9.88
CA ALA A 10 7.15 21.48 8.50
C ALA A 10 6.55 22.71 7.82
N LEU A 11 5.64 23.42 8.48
CA LEU A 11 5.01 24.62 7.91
C LEU A 11 6.03 25.74 7.67
N GLN A 12 6.91 25.98 8.65
CA GLN A 12 7.94 27.02 8.54
C GLN A 12 8.97 26.67 7.45
N LEU A 13 9.37 25.40 7.38
CA LEU A 13 10.35 24.91 6.40
C LEU A 13 9.80 24.96 4.98
N ILE A 14 8.51 24.64 4.78
CA ILE A 14 7.91 24.55 3.43
C ILE A 14 7.40 25.90 2.93
N SER A 15 6.94 26.79 3.82
CA SER A 15 6.37 28.10 3.44
C SER A 15 7.19 28.94 2.42
N PRO A 16 8.53 29.03 2.49
CA PRO A 16 9.29 29.87 1.57
C PRO A 16 9.45 29.29 0.16
N PHE A 17 9.03 28.06 -0.09
CA PHE A 17 9.18 27.38 -1.39
C PHE A 17 7.87 27.36 -2.18
N ASP A 18 7.98 27.39 -3.50
CA ASP A 18 6.82 27.33 -4.40
C ASP A 18 6.40 25.90 -4.73
N ILE A 19 7.37 25.02 -4.93
CA ILE A 19 7.17 23.60 -5.26
C ILE A 19 7.99 22.77 -4.28
N VAL A 20 7.38 21.71 -3.75
CA VAL A 20 8.03 20.80 -2.80
C VAL A 20 8.29 19.46 -3.48
N LEU A 21 9.50 18.92 -3.31
CA LEU A 21 9.83 17.56 -3.73
C LEU A 21 9.96 16.69 -2.48
N ASP A 22 9.12 15.67 -2.37
CA ASP A 22 9.30 14.61 -1.37
C ASP A 22 10.21 13.54 -1.96
N CYS A 23 11.47 13.56 -1.52
CA CYS A 23 12.48 12.56 -1.82
C CYS A 23 12.83 11.74 -0.56
N THR A 24 11.90 11.66 0.41
CA THR A 24 12.11 10.93 1.66
C THR A 24 11.78 9.45 1.48
N ASP A 25 12.52 8.61 2.20
CA ASP A 25 12.35 7.16 2.26
C ASP A 25 11.51 6.73 3.48
N ASN A 26 10.96 7.70 4.22
CA ASN A 26 10.24 7.49 5.46
C ASN A 26 8.75 7.84 5.32
N VAL A 27 7.88 6.93 5.77
CA VAL A 27 6.42 7.11 5.69
C VAL A 27 5.93 8.29 6.53
N GLU A 28 6.46 8.48 7.74
CA GLU A 28 6.09 9.57 8.64
C GLU A 28 6.40 10.92 8.00
N SER A 29 7.62 11.11 7.50
CA SER A 29 8.03 12.33 6.79
C SER A 29 7.13 12.61 5.59
N ARG A 30 6.75 11.59 4.82
CA ARG A 30 5.84 11.74 3.68
C ARG A 30 4.47 12.28 4.07
N TYR A 31 3.88 11.78 5.17
CA TYR A 31 2.61 12.30 5.67
C TYR A 31 2.75 13.73 6.18
N ILE A 32 3.81 14.04 6.94
CA ILE A 32 4.09 15.39 7.43
C ILE A 32 4.21 16.38 6.27
N ILE A 33 5.03 16.05 5.27
CA ILE A 33 5.25 16.89 4.08
C ILE A 33 3.94 17.08 3.31
N SER A 34 3.18 16.02 3.07
CA SER A 34 1.92 16.14 2.34
C SER A 34 0.88 16.97 3.08
N ASP A 35 0.77 16.83 4.40
CA ASP A 35 -0.21 17.56 5.19
C ASP A 35 0.17 19.05 5.28
N ALA A 36 1.46 19.36 5.41
CA ALA A 36 1.97 20.73 5.34
C ALA A 36 1.74 21.37 3.95
N CYS A 37 2.00 20.63 2.87
CA CYS A 37 1.73 21.10 1.50
C CYS A 37 0.23 21.33 1.27
N ALA A 38 -0.63 20.46 1.80
CA ALA A 38 -2.08 20.64 1.73
C ALA A 38 -2.57 21.86 2.51
N ALA A 39 -1.99 22.15 3.69
CA ALA A 39 -2.31 23.32 4.50
C ALA A 39 -1.85 24.63 3.81
N LEU A 40 -0.66 24.62 3.21
CA LEU A 40 -0.06 25.77 2.53
C LEU A 40 -0.48 25.92 1.06
N ARG A 41 -1.24 24.95 0.52
CA ARG A 41 -1.59 24.84 -0.92
C ARG A 41 -0.37 24.91 -1.83
N LYS A 42 0.65 24.10 -1.53
CA LYS A 42 1.87 23.98 -2.32
C LYS A 42 1.84 22.70 -3.16
N PRO A 43 2.14 22.75 -4.47
CA PRO A 43 2.35 21.56 -5.28
C PRO A 43 3.43 20.67 -4.67
N LEU A 44 3.13 19.38 -4.57
CA LEU A 44 4.01 18.37 -4.03
C LEU A 44 4.32 17.31 -5.09
N VAL A 45 5.57 17.21 -5.50
CA VAL A 45 6.09 16.15 -6.37
C VAL A 45 6.69 15.06 -5.49
N SER A 46 5.96 13.97 -5.28
CA SER A 46 6.38 12.88 -4.39
C SER A 46 6.83 11.66 -5.21
N GLY A 47 8.02 11.19 -4.90
CA GLY A 47 8.62 9.99 -5.47
C GLY A 47 8.95 8.99 -4.37
N SER A 48 8.90 7.70 -4.69
CA SER A 48 9.42 6.68 -3.79
C SER A 48 9.90 5.45 -4.55
N ALA A 49 10.81 4.69 -3.95
CA ALA A 49 11.36 3.48 -4.52
C ALA A 49 11.58 2.43 -3.43
N ILE A 50 11.40 1.15 -3.79
CA ILE A 50 11.68 0.00 -2.94
C ILE A 50 11.99 -1.22 -3.80
N GLY A 51 13.05 -1.97 -3.47
CA GLY A 51 13.49 -3.10 -4.27
C GLY A 51 13.79 -2.67 -5.72
N PHE A 52 12.96 -3.14 -6.66
CA PHE A 52 13.05 -2.80 -8.08
C PHE A 52 11.93 -1.87 -8.55
N GLU A 53 11.00 -1.52 -7.65
CA GLU A 53 9.80 -0.77 -7.97
C GLU A 53 9.96 0.71 -7.58
N GLY A 54 9.33 1.59 -8.36
CA GLY A 54 9.29 3.01 -8.10
C GLY A 54 7.92 3.60 -8.40
N GLN A 55 7.59 4.71 -7.74
CA GLN A 55 6.37 5.47 -8.01
C GLN A 55 6.62 6.98 -8.01
N LEU A 56 5.79 7.68 -8.78
CA LEU A 56 5.77 9.14 -8.88
C LEU A 56 4.34 9.64 -9.02
N SER A 57 4.01 10.70 -8.29
CA SER A 57 2.75 11.44 -8.47
C SER A 57 2.92 12.90 -8.04
N ILE A 58 2.07 13.77 -8.58
CA ILE A 58 1.93 15.14 -8.11
C ILE A 58 0.63 15.28 -7.32
N TYR A 59 0.73 15.97 -6.20
CA TYR A 59 -0.36 16.25 -5.28
C TYR A 59 -0.48 17.76 -5.06
N CYS A 60 -1.67 18.21 -4.65
CA CYS A 60 -1.92 19.60 -4.26
C CYS A 60 -1.55 20.66 -5.31
N ASP A 61 -1.48 20.31 -6.61
CA ASP A 61 -1.19 21.28 -7.69
C ASP A 61 -2.35 22.22 -8.00
N SER A 62 -3.57 21.84 -7.60
CA SER A 62 -4.81 22.56 -7.89
C SER A 62 -5.88 22.20 -6.85
N GLU A 63 -7.00 22.94 -6.84
CA GLU A 63 -8.12 22.70 -5.90
C GLU A 63 -8.77 21.31 -6.08
N GLU A 64 -8.71 20.71 -7.27
CA GLU A 64 -9.20 19.36 -7.55
C GLU A 64 -8.17 18.25 -7.26
N SER A 65 -6.90 18.62 -7.15
CA SER A 65 -5.80 17.68 -6.97
C SER A 65 -5.87 17.03 -5.58
N PRO A 66 -5.75 15.69 -5.48
CA PRO A 66 -5.70 15.02 -4.20
C PRO A 66 -4.42 15.40 -3.42
N CYS A 67 -4.48 15.39 -2.09
CA CYS A 67 -3.26 15.24 -1.27
C CYS A 67 -2.90 13.76 -1.12
N TYR A 68 -1.77 13.44 -0.49
CA TYR A 68 -1.36 12.05 -0.27
C TYR A 68 -2.42 11.25 0.50
N ARG A 69 -3.02 11.82 1.57
CA ARG A 69 -4.12 11.19 2.33
C ARG A 69 -5.38 10.94 1.52
N CYS A 70 -5.61 11.73 0.47
CA CYS A 70 -6.70 11.44 -0.44
C CYS A 70 -6.47 10.14 -1.17
N ILE A 71 -5.26 9.62 -1.32
CA ILE A 71 -5.00 8.33 -1.97
C ILE A 71 -4.72 7.24 -0.93
N PHE A 72 -3.96 7.58 0.10
CA PHE A 72 -3.56 6.71 1.20
C PHE A 72 -4.02 7.31 2.54
N PRO A 73 -5.30 7.12 2.95
CA PRO A 73 -5.83 7.77 4.16
C PRO A 73 -5.14 7.33 5.46
N SER A 74 -4.69 6.08 5.48
CA SER A 74 -3.97 5.42 6.58
C SER A 74 -2.66 4.86 6.06
N PRO A 75 -1.60 4.80 6.89
CA PRO A 75 -0.34 4.18 6.48
C PRO A 75 -0.53 2.67 6.31
N PRO A 76 0.28 2.02 5.45
CA PRO A 76 0.31 0.57 5.41
C PRO A 76 0.80 0.03 6.76
N PRO A 77 0.47 -1.23 7.12
CA PRO A 77 0.98 -1.85 8.33
C PRO A 77 2.51 -1.81 8.37
N PRO A 78 3.15 -1.55 9.53
CA PRO A 78 4.61 -1.45 9.64
C PRO A 78 5.36 -2.66 9.04
N GLU A 79 4.75 -3.84 9.09
CA GLU A 79 5.27 -5.10 8.52
C GLU A 79 5.23 -5.16 6.99
N CYS A 80 4.33 -4.40 6.37
CA CYS A 80 4.21 -4.26 4.91
C CYS A 80 5.01 -3.06 4.38
N VAL A 81 5.50 -2.20 5.27
CA VAL A 81 6.34 -1.06 4.93
C VAL A 81 7.80 -1.50 5.03
N GLY A 82 8.35 -2.01 3.94
CA GLY A 82 9.81 -2.04 3.81
C GLY A 82 10.33 -0.61 3.66
N SER A 83 11.44 -0.29 4.33
CA SER A 83 12.22 0.90 4.00
C SER A 83 13.32 0.50 3.02
N CYS A 84 13.92 1.48 2.32
CA CYS A 84 15.12 1.23 1.51
C CYS A 84 16.22 0.54 2.33
N ASP A 85 16.30 0.85 3.63
CA ASP A 85 17.28 0.27 4.55
C ASP A 85 16.98 -1.19 4.95
N THR A 86 15.71 -1.59 5.02
CA THR A 86 15.33 -2.94 5.47
C THR A 86 15.00 -3.90 4.33
N ALA A 87 14.34 -3.42 3.28
CA ALA A 87 13.99 -4.21 2.10
C ALA A 87 15.06 -4.14 1.00
N GLY A 88 15.96 -3.16 1.07
CA GLY A 88 16.91 -2.85 0.01
C GLY A 88 16.26 -2.11 -1.17
N VAL A 89 17.08 -1.44 -1.97
CA VAL A 89 16.68 -0.79 -3.22
C VAL A 89 17.79 -0.89 -4.24
N LEU A 90 17.44 -1.24 -5.48
CA LEU A 90 18.38 -1.22 -6.60
C LEU A 90 18.69 0.26 -6.93
N GLY A 91 19.91 0.72 -6.62
CA GLY A 91 20.29 2.15 -6.68
C GLY A 91 19.86 2.95 -7.92
N PRO A 92 19.90 2.40 -9.14
CA PRO A 92 19.34 3.06 -10.32
C PRO A 92 17.84 3.42 -10.25
N VAL A 93 17.02 2.65 -9.53
CA VAL A 93 15.56 2.87 -9.43
C VAL A 93 15.23 4.23 -8.81
N PRO A 94 15.72 4.62 -7.60
CA PRO A 94 15.52 5.97 -7.09
C PRO A 94 16.18 7.03 -7.98
N GLY A 95 17.25 6.71 -8.72
CA GLY A 95 17.83 7.60 -9.72
C GLY A 95 16.87 7.93 -10.88
N VAL A 96 16.16 6.92 -11.39
CA VAL A 96 15.11 7.08 -12.40
C VAL A 96 13.96 7.93 -11.84
N ILE A 97 13.44 7.56 -10.66
CA ILE A 97 12.31 8.28 -10.03
C ILE A 97 12.69 9.73 -9.70
N GLY A 98 13.87 9.97 -9.15
CA GLY A 98 14.36 11.33 -8.85
C GLY A 98 14.51 12.19 -10.11
N THR A 99 14.95 11.59 -11.22
CA THR A 99 15.00 12.30 -12.51
C THR A 99 13.61 12.66 -13.00
N MET A 100 12.64 11.75 -12.88
CA MET A 100 11.25 12.05 -13.22
C MET A 100 10.66 13.14 -12.30
N GLN A 101 10.96 13.13 -11.00
CA GLN A 101 10.56 14.21 -10.08
C GLN A 101 11.10 15.57 -10.53
N ALA A 102 12.37 15.64 -10.94
CA ALA A 102 12.96 16.88 -11.44
C ALA A 102 12.26 17.37 -12.72
N VAL A 103 11.92 16.48 -13.65
CA VAL A 103 11.15 16.82 -14.87
C VAL A 103 9.78 17.39 -14.52
N GLU A 104 9.04 16.77 -13.60
CA GLU A 104 7.74 17.27 -13.15
C GLU A 104 7.85 18.63 -12.46
N ALA A 105 8.86 18.81 -11.61
CA ALA A 105 9.12 20.07 -10.94
C ALA A 105 9.44 21.20 -11.92
N LEU A 106 10.25 20.94 -12.95
CA LEU A 106 10.55 21.92 -14.00
C LEU A 106 9.33 22.28 -14.83
N LYS A 107 8.45 21.31 -15.15
CA LYS A 107 7.18 21.59 -15.84
C LYS A 107 6.28 22.50 -15.02
N LEU A 108 6.17 22.25 -13.71
CA LEU A 108 5.43 23.11 -12.78
C LEU A 108 6.06 24.51 -12.70
N ALA A 109 7.38 24.60 -12.51
CA ALA A 109 8.07 25.87 -12.29
C ALA A 109 8.09 26.78 -13.52
N ALA A 110 8.22 26.19 -14.71
CA ALA A 110 8.28 26.94 -15.96
C ALA A 110 6.90 27.19 -16.60
N GLU A 111 5.82 26.67 -16.01
CA GLU A 111 4.44 26.79 -16.51
C GLU A 111 4.35 26.52 -18.03
N ILE A 112 5.02 25.46 -18.49
CA ILE A 112 5.21 25.18 -19.92
C ILE A 112 3.85 24.97 -20.59
N GLU A 113 3.53 25.83 -21.56
CA GLU A 113 2.27 25.75 -22.29
C GLU A 113 2.10 24.37 -22.97
N GLY A 114 0.95 23.74 -22.73
CA GLY A 114 0.63 22.41 -23.26
C GLY A 114 1.33 21.24 -22.55
N ALA A 115 2.20 21.50 -21.57
CA ALA A 115 2.80 20.44 -20.79
C ALA A 115 1.81 19.90 -19.76
N GLU A 116 1.56 18.59 -19.80
CA GLU A 116 0.82 17.94 -18.73
C GLU A 116 1.76 17.49 -17.62
N VAL A 117 1.44 17.88 -16.39
CA VAL A 117 2.12 17.38 -15.20
C VAL A 117 1.48 16.08 -14.70
N CYS A 118 2.20 15.26 -13.96
CA CYS A 118 1.71 14.00 -13.40
C CYS A 118 0.71 14.19 -12.23
N ALA A 119 -0.16 15.18 -12.33
CA ALA A 119 -1.31 15.39 -11.46
C ALA A 119 -2.40 14.35 -11.75
N ARG A 120 -3.11 13.91 -10.70
CA ARG A 120 -4.20 12.91 -10.76
C ARG A 120 -3.81 11.61 -11.46
N ARG A 121 -2.52 11.31 -11.52
CA ARG A 121 -1.93 10.12 -12.12
C ARG A 121 -0.79 9.66 -11.23
N MET A 122 -0.62 8.36 -11.14
CA MET A 122 0.55 7.76 -10.51
C MET A 122 1.26 6.90 -11.54
N VAL A 123 2.52 7.23 -11.76
CA VAL A 123 3.45 6.39 -12.54
C VAL A 123 3.95 5.31 -11.60
N LEU A 124 3.89 4.06 -12.05
CA LEU A 124 4.47 2.88 -11.43
C LEU A 124 5.54 2.36 -12.36
N TYR A 125 6.76 2.26 -11.87
CA TYR A 125 7.92 1.75 -12.60
C TYR A 125 8.33 0.41 -12.01
N ASP A 126 8.45 -0.62 -12.84
CA ASP A 126 8.99 -1.92 -12.47
C ASP A 126 10.33 -2.14 -13.18
N GLY A 127 11.41 -2.11 -12.41
CA GLY A 127 12.77 -2.30 -12.91
C GLY A 127 13.13 -3.74 -13.29
N LEU A 128 12.33 -4.74 -12.91
CA LEU A 128 12.55 -6.14 -13.31
C LEU A 128 12.04 -6.41 -14.73
N SER A 129 10.82 -5.94 -15.01
CA SER A 129 10.17 -6.09 -16.31
C SER A 129 10.48 -4.94 -17.27
N CYS A 130 11.07 -3.85 -16.77
CA CYS A 130 11.26 -2.59 -17.49
C CYS A 130 9.92 -1.98 -17.96
N GLU A 131 8.85 -2.23 -17.21
CA GLU A 131 7.52 -1.72 -17.53
C GLU A 131 7.21 -0.43 -16.77
N THR A 132 6.44 0.44 -17.42
CA THR A 132 5.85 1.62 -16.78
C THR A 132 4.35 1.58 -16.95
N ARG A 133 3.63 1.66 -15.84
CA ARG A 133 2.17 1.70 -15.80
C ARG A 133 1.72 3.03 -15.23
N VAL A 134 0.67 3.60 -15.81
CA VAL A 134 0.08 4.84 -15.31
C VAL A 134 -1.34 4.53 -14.85
N ILE A 135 -1.60 4.77 -13.57
CA ILE A 135 -2.95 4.66 -13.01
C ILE A 135 -3.55 6.05 -12.79
N ARG A 136 -4.84 6.18 -13.05
CA ARG A 136 -5.59 7.40 -12.75
C ARG A 136 -5.95 7.41 -11.27
N LEU A 137 -5.66 8.53 -10.62
CA LEU A 137 -6.01 8.76 -9.23
C LEU A 137 -7.36 9.46 -9.13
N ARG A 138 -8.07 9.22 -8.02
CA ARG A 138 -9.28 9.96 -7.68
C ARG A 138 -8.95 11.43 -7.41
N SER A 139 -9.93 12.31 -7.62
CA SER A 139 -9.83 13.70 -7.22
C SER A 139 -9.79 13.85 -5.70
N ARG A 140 -9.49 15.06 -5.24
CA ARG A 140 -9.60 15.47 -3.84
C ARG A 140 -10.90 14.99 -3.20
N SER A 141 -10.78 14.37 -2.02
CA SER A 141 -11.93 13.98 -1.21
C SER A 141 -12.37 15.15 -0.31
N ARG A 142 -13.67 15.46 -0.34
CA ARG A 142 -14.27 16.46 0.57
C ARG A 142 -14.12 16.08 2.04
N THR A 143 -14.07 14.79 2.35
CA THR A 143 -13.93 14.23 3.70
C THR A 143 -12.48 13.84 4.03
N CYS A 144 -11.48 14.38 3.33
CA CYS A 144 -10.08 14.15 3.66
C CYS A 144 -9.63 14.94 4.91
N ARG A 145 -8.99 14.29 5.88
CA ARG A 145 -8.52 14.94 7.11
C ARG A 145 -7.48 16.05 6.91
N ALA A 146 -6.71 16.05 5.81
CA ALA A 146 -5.75 17.11 5.51
C ALA A 146 -6.33 18.24 4.63
N CYS A 147 -6.86 17.89 3.44
CA CYS A 147 -7.32 18.87 2.45
C CYS A 147 -8.84 18.97 2.32
N GLY A 148 -9.64 18.25 3.11
CA GLY A 148 -11.11 18.27 3.02
C GLY A 148 -11.73 19.62 3.40
N ASN A 149 -13.03 19.76 3.16
CA ASN A 149 -13.75 20.98 3.48
C ASN A 149 -13.96 21.08 4.99
N PRO A 150 -13.72 22.23 5.63
CA PRO A 150 -13.91 22.40 7.07
C PRO A 150 -15.34 22.10 7.55
N GLU A 151 -16.34 22.35 6.70
CA GLU A 151 -17.76 22.09 7.02
C GLU A 151 -18.09 20.59 7.08
N ASP A 152 -17.33 19.76 6.38
CA ASP A 152 -17.59 18.32 6.23
C ASP A 152 -16.80 17.47 7.26
N ILE A 153 -15.86 18.07 8.03
CA ILE A 153 -14.96 17.37 8.97
C ILE A 153 -14.63 18.23 10.19
N SER A 154 -14.92 17.72 11.38
CA SER A 154 -14.58 18.39 12.66
C SER A 154 -13.12 18.26 13.09
N GLN A 155 -12.40 17.22 12.65
CA GLN A 155 -11.01 16.92 13.06
C GLN A 155 -10.02 17.03 11.90
N ARG A 156 -10.02 18.17 11.23
CA ARG A 156 -9.08 18.45 10.13
C ARG A 156 -7.69 18.79 10.69
N ILE A 157 -6.65 18.25 10.06
CA ILE A 157 -5.25 18.59 10.32
C ILE A 157 -4.98 19.93 9.64
N VAL A 158 -5.06 21.00 10.43
CA VAL A 158 -4.74 22.37 9.97
C VAL A 158 -3.28 22.69 10.27
N ASN A 159 -2.80 22.24 11.42
CA ASN A 159 -1.44 22.39 11.87
C ASN A 159 -0.80 20.99 12.04
N PRO A 160 0.17 20.60 11.20
CA PRO A 160 0.90 19.35 11.38
C PRO A 160 1.47 19.16 12.79
N ALA A 161 1.92 20.22 13.45
CA ALA A 161 2.48 20.15 14.80
C ALA A 161 1.51 19.61 15.88
N GLU A 162 0.20 19.66 15.62
CA GLU A 162 -0.84 19.19 16.54
C GLU A 162 -1.25 17.74 16.27
N PHE A 163 -0.73 17.11 15.22
CA PHE A 163 -1.05 15.73 14.85
C PHE A 163 0.08 14.78 15.25
N ASP A 164 -0.27 13.70 15.95
CA ASP A 164 0.69 12.68 16.35
C ASP A 164 1.00 11.70 15.20
N TYR A 165 1.96 12.07 14.35
CA TYR A 165 2.39 11.24 13.22
C TYR A 165 3.11 9.96 13.65
N GLY A 166 3.83 9.98 14.76
CA GLY A 166 4.49 8.81 15.32
C GLY A 166 3.46 7.74 15.68
N SER A 167 2.46 8.10 16.50
CA SER A 167 1.37 7.17 16.81
C SER A 167 0.54 6.82 15.57
N PHE A 168 0.30 7.74 14.64
CA PHE A 168 -0.47 7.44 13.42
C PHE A 168 0.22 6.44 12.49
N THR A 169 1.54 6.55 12.34
CA THR A 169 2.32 5.64 11.47
C THR A 169 2.61 4.30 12.13
N LEU A 170 2.80 4.29 13.45
CA LEU A 170 2.87 3.06 14.25
C LEU A 170 1.50 2.37 14.34
N ALA A 171 0.44 3.15 14.48
CA ALA A 171 -0.95 2.72 14.34
C ALA A 171 -1.37 2.69 12.87
N GLY A 172 -0.42 2.40 11.95
CA GLY A 172 -0.65 1.73 10.67
C GLY A 172 -1.44 0.45 10.93
N SER A 173 -2.68 0.67 11.32
CA SER A 173 -3.62 -0.31 11.72
C SER A 173 -4.22 -0.70 10.41
N CYS A 174 -3.83 -1.87 9.96
CA CYS A 174 -4.94 -2.77 9.97
C CYS A 174 -5.31 -2.96 11.44
N ALA A 175 -6.60 -2.95 11.75
CA ALA A 175 -7.03 -3.97 12.70
C ALA A 175 -6.64 -5.32 12.04
N ILE A 176 -5.37 -5.67 12.15
CA ILE A 176 -4.78 -6.97 11.97
C ILE A 176 -4.30 -7.16 13.39
N GLN A 177 -5.07 -7.90 14.21
CA GLN A 177 -4.39 -8.75 15.15
C GLN A 177 -3.40 -9.54 14.31
N GLN A 178 -2.11 -9.19 14.41
CA GLN A 178 -1.04 -9.94 13.79
C GLN A 178 -1.36 -11.41 13.99
N SER A 179 -1.45 -12.11 12.88
CA SER A 179 -1.31 -13.53 12.93
C SER A 179 0.11 -13.76 13.45
N THR A 180 0.22 -14.17 14.71
CA THR A 180 1.50 -14.56 15.31
C THR A 180 2.18 -15.59 14.40
N ASP A 181 3.49 -15.77 14.47
CA ASP A 181 4.21 -16.80 13.66
C ASP A 181 3.59 -18.22 13.76
N GLN A 182 2.71 -18.47 14.75
CA GLN A 182 1.92 -19.69 14.88
C GLN A 182 0.82 -19.87 13.81
N ASP A 183 0.47 -18.80 13.12
CA ASP A 183 -0.70 -18.70 12.25
C ASP A 183 -0.37 -18.75 10.75
N ARG A 184 0.91 -18.99 10.43
CA ARG A 184 1.41 -19.02 9.07
C ARG A 184 1.95 -20.39 8.71
N LEU A 185 1.44 -20.94 7.62
CA LEU A 185 1.85 -22.24 7.10
C LEU A 185 2.99 -22.08 6.10
N ARG A 186 3.97 -22.98 6.16
CA ARG A 186 4.91 -23.14 5.05
C ARG A 186 4.20 -23.74 3.84
N ALA A 187 4.67 -23.42 2.64
CA ALA A 187 4.12 -23.97 1.41
C ALA A 187 4.12 -25.51 1.39
N THR A 188 5.10 -26.14 2.04
CA THR A 188 5.19 -27.60 2.20
C THR A 188 3.99 -28.23 2.90
N ALA A 189 3.26 -27.47 3.74
CA ALA A 189 2.04 -27.94 4.39
C ALA A 189 0.92 -28.27 3.39
N LEU A 190 0.93 -27.65 2.20
CA LEU A 190 -0.06 -27.89 1.15
C LEU A 190 0.15 -29.23 0.42
N MET A 191 1.27 -29.91 0.65
CA MET A 191 1.49 -31.26 0.09
C MET A 191 0.63 -32.33 0.77
N ASP A 192 0.16 -32.06 1.99
CA ASP A 192 -0.73 -32.98 2.70
C ASP A 192 -2.17 -32.88 2.18
N LYS A 193 -2.50 -33.78 1.25
CA LYS A 193 -3.84 -33.88 0.66
C LYS A 193 -4.92 -34.26 1.68
N GLY A 194 -4.57 -34.87 2.81
CA GLY A 194 -5.52 -35.15 3.89
C GLY A 194 -5.95 -33.84 4.54
N ARG A 195 -4.97 -33.04 4.96
CA ARG A 195 -5.20 -31.71 5.54
C ARG A 195 -6.02 -30.80 4.63
N LEU A 196 -5.71 -30.73 3.33
CA LEU A 196 -6.47 -29.88 2.39
C LEU A 196 -7.93 -30.32 2.21
N LYS A 197 -8.26 -31.60 2.43
CA LYS A 197 -9.65 -32.07 2.36
C LYS A 197 -10.46 -31.72 3.61
N ASP A 198 -9.79 -31.67 4.75
CA ASP A 198 -10.42 -31.38 6.04
C ASP A 198 -10.51 -29.86 6.30
N ALA A 199 -9.67 -29.07 5.63
CA ALA A 199 -9.63 -27.61 5.69
C ALA A 199 -10.50 -26.92 4.61
N LEU A 200 -10.93 -25.69 4.89
CA LEU A 200 -11.49 -24.79 3.89
C LEU A 200 -10.35 -24.01 3.20
N CYS A 201 -10.04 -24.37 1.97
CA CYS A 201 -8.95 -23.77 1.20
C CYS A 201 -9.47 -22.63 0.32
N ILE A 202 -8.97 -21.41 0.53
CA ILE A 202 -9.43 -20.20 -0.16
C ILE A 202 -8.26 -19.48 -0.85
N ASP A 203 -8.42 -19.21 -2.14
CA ASP A 203 -7.52 -18.38 -2.92
C ASP A 203 -8.08 -16.97 -3.05
N VAL A 204 -7.37 -15.98 -2.51
CA VAL A 204 -7.84 -14.59 -2.42
C VAL A 204 -7.43 -13.71 -3.60
N ARG A 205 -6.79 -14.28 -4.62
CA ARG A 205 -6.42 -13.55 -5.83
C ARG A 205 -7.65 -13.15 -6.66
N PRO A 206 -7.52 -12.14 -7.56
CA PRO A 206 -8.51 -11.88 -8.58
C PRO A 206 -8.87 -13.14 -9.37
N LYS A 207 -10.14 -13.25 -9.79
CA LYS A 207 -10.66 -14.44 -10.46
C LYS A 207 -9.87 -14.77 -11.73
N GLU A 208 -9.45 -13.75 -12.45
CA GLU A 208 -8.67 -13.87 -13.69
C GLU A 208 -7.33 -14.57 -13.43
N GLN A 209 -6.68 -14.29 -12.29
CA GLN A 209 -5.42 -14.91 -11.89
C GLN A 209 -5.61 -16.35 -11.40
N PHE A 210 -6.73 -16.61 -10.72
CA PHE A 210 -7.09 -17.96 -10.28
C PHE A 210 -7.40 -18.88 -11.47
N ASP A 211 -8.11 -18.38 -12.47
CA ASP A 211 -8.49 -19.14 -13.67
C ASP A 211 -7.26 -19.50 -14.54
N MET A 212 -6.16 -18.73 -14.44
CA MET A 212 -4.88 -19.06 -15.11
C MET A 212 -4.19 -20.26 -14.46
N CYS A 213 -4.15 -20.29 -13.13
CA CYS A 213 -3.54 -21.38 -12.37
C CYS A 213 -4.08 -21.41 -10.94
N SER A 214 -4.33 -22.60 -10.41
CA SER A 214 -4.84 -22.79 -9.05
C SER A 214 -4.37 -24.11 -8.47
N ILE A 215 -4.21 -24.16 -7.15
CA ILE A 215 -3.98 -25.43 -6.44
C ILE A 215 -5.31 -26.17 -6.33
N SER A 216 -5.31 -27.46 -6.70
CA SER A 216 -6.51 -28.30 -6.60
C SER A 216 -7.05 -28.34 -5.17
N GLY A 217 -8.34 -28.09 -5.00
CA GLY A 217 -9.01 -28.04 -3.69
C GLY A 217 -9.24 -26.62 -3.16
N PHE A 218 -8.59 -25.60 -3.74
CA PHE A 218 -8.83 -24.21 -3.39
C PHE A 218 -10.06 -23.65 -4.12
N GLN A 219 -10.84 -22.84 -3.42
CA GLN A 219 -11.95 -22.07 -3.96
C GLN A 219 -11.55 -20.61 -4.08
N ASN A 220 -11.95 -19.92 -5.15
CA ASN A 220 -11.60 -18.51 -5.32
C ASN A 220 -12.60 -17.59 -4.61
N ILE A 221 -12.11 -16.81 -3.64
CA ILE A 221 -12.84 -15.71 -3.02
C ILE A 221 -11.91 -14.50 -3.03
N PRO A 222 -11.96 -13.65 -4.08
CA PRO A 222 -11.06 -12.51 -4.20
C PRO A 222 -11.09 -11.62 -2.95
N LEU A 223 -9.94 -11.09 -2.53
CA LEU A 223 -9.82 -10.26 -1.33
C LEU A 223 -10.83 -9.09 -1.33
N THR A 224 -11.08 -8.50 -2.50
CA THR A 224 -12.05 -7.41 -2.69
C THR A 224 -13.50 -7.79 -2.41
N LYS A 225 -13.83 -9.08 -2.49
CA LYS A 225 -15.16 -9.63 -2.19
C LYS A 225 -15.24 -10.27 -0.81
N LEU A 226 -14.09 -10.55 -0.19
CA LEU A 226 -14.00 -11.31 1.05
C LEU A 226 -14.88 -10.72 2.17
N SER A 227 -14.85 -9.40 2.35
CA SER A 227 -15.63 -8.70 3.38
C SER A 227 -17.15 -8.97 3.31
N LYS A 228 -17.69 -9.19 2.11
CA LYS A 228 -19.11 -9.52 1.91
C LYS A 228 -19.42 -10.99 2.20
N GLU A 229 -18.45 -11.86 2.01
CA GLU A 229 -18.57 -13.30 2.20
C GLU A 229 -18.24 -13.74 3.63
N LEU A 230 -17.64 -12.87 4.46
CA LEU A 230 -17.23 -13.21 5.84
C LEU A 230 -18.36 -13.82 6.68
N ILE A 231 -19.59 -13.31 6.57
CA ILE A 231 -20.75 -13.82 7.32
C ILE A 231 -21.12 -15.24 6.85
N SER A 232 -21.11 -15.47 5.53
CA SER A 232 -21.34 -16.78 4.93
C SER A 232 -20.26 -17.78 5.39
N ILE A 233 -18.99 -17.37 5.33
CA ILE A 233 -17.84 -18.17 5.75
C ILE A 233 -17.95 -18.54 7.23
N GLN A 234 -18.27 -17.59 8.10
CA GLN A 234 -18.45 -17.84 9.54
C GLN A 234 -19.51 -18.90 9.82
N SER A 235 -20.62 -18.91 9.06
CA SER A 235 -21.68 -19.91 9.21
C SER A 235 -21.31 -21.30 8.67
N LEU A 236 -20.35 -21.38 7.74
CA LEU A 236 -19.95 -22.60 7.05
C LEU A 236 -18.74 -23.29 7.70
N VAL A 237 -17.88 -22.55 8.38
CA VAL A 237 -16.56 -23.04 8.79
C VAL A 237 -16.62 -23.92 10.04
N GLY A 238 -17.50 -23.62 10.99
CA GLY A 238 -17.49 -24.33 12.28
C GLY A 238 -16.09 -24.27 12.91
N GLU A 239 -15.53 -25.41 13.28
CA GLU A 239 -14.14 -25.52 13.80
C GLU A 239 -13.10 -25.87 12.73
N ARG A 240 -13.47 -25.99 11.45
CA ARG A 240 -12.54 -26.42 10.39
C ARG A 240 -11.44 -25.39 10.14
N GLU A 241 -10.20 -25.85 10.01
CA GLU A 241 -9.08 -24.99 9.61
C GLU A 241 -9.39 -24.26 8.29
N ILE A 242 -9.07 -22.98 8.20
CA ILE A 242 -9.13 -22.20 6.96
C ILE A 242 -7.69 -21.93 6.49
N ILE A 243 -7.41 -22.27 5.24
CA ILE A 243 -6.11 -22.03 4.60
C ILE A 243 -6.28 -21.02 3.48
N LEU A 244 -5.63 -19.87 3.61
CA LEU A 244 -5.69 -18.76 2.67
C LEU A 244 -4.40 -18.68 1.86
N ILE A 245 -4.52 -18.49 0.54
CA ILE A 245 -3.37 -18.29 -0.34
C ILE A 245 -3.58 -17.12 -1.29
N CYS A 246 -2.49 -16.43 -1.61
CA CYS A 246 -2.43 -15.46 -2.69
C CYS A 246 -1.14 -15.66 -3.49
N ARG A 247 -0.73 -14.70 -4.34
CA ARG A 247 0.49 -14.83 -5.13
C ARG A 247 1.75 -14.86 -4.26
N ARG A 248 1.91 -13.91 -3.33
CA ARG A 248 3.15 -13.67 -2.56
C ARG A 248 3.02 -13.79 -1.04
N GLY A 249 1.86 -14.19 -0.53
CA GLY A 249 1.59 -14.25 0.91
C GLY A 249 1.19 -12.92 1.58
N VAL A 250 0.97 -11.85 0.81
CA VAL A 250 0.61 -10.51 1.34
C VAL A 250 -0.90 -10.36 1.50
N ASP A 251 -1.66 -10.59 0.43
CA ASP A 251 -3.12 -10.46 0.43
C ASP A 251 -3.79 -11.54 1.30
N SER A 252 -3.18 -12.72 1.39
CA SER A 252 -3.66 -13.82 2.24
C SER A 252 -3.48 -13.55 3.72
N ALA A 253 -2.37 -12.91 4.14
CA ALA A 253 -2.20 -12.44 5.51
C ALA A 253 -3.23 -11.35 5.87
N THR A 254 -3.52 -10.45 4.92
CA THR A 254 -4.60 -9.46 5.07
C THR A 254 -5.96 -10.16 5.25
N ALA A 255 -6.23 -11.20 4.47
CA ALA A 255 -7.46 -11.97 4.55
C ALA A 255 -7.64 -12.69 5.91
N VAL A 256 -6.58 -13.34 6.43
CA VAL A 256 -6.59 -13.98 7.77
C VAL A 256 -7.04 -13.00 8.83
N SER A 257 -6.52 -11.79 8.74
CA SER A 257 -6.76 -10.77 9.73
C SER A 257 -8.14 -10.15 9.66
N MET A 258 -8.68 -10.00 8.44
CA MET A 258 -10.09 -9.68 8.23
C MET A 258 -11.02 -10.72 8.86
N MET A 259 -10.65 -12.01 8.77
CA MET A 259 -11.41 -13.11 9.37
C MET A 259 -11.35 -13.08 10.91
N ARG A 260 -10.20 -12.80 11.50
CA ARG A 260 -10.05 -12.72 12.97
C ARG A 260 -10.86 -11.59 13.59
N ASN A 261 -10.90 -10.43 12.94
CA ASN A 261 -11.70 -9.30 13.43
C ASN A 261 -13.19 -9.62 13.56
N VAL A 262 -13.69 -10.63 12.84
CA VAL A 262 -15.08 -11.10 12.93
C VAL A 262 -15.23 -12.37 13.78
N GLY A 263 -14.16 -12.78 14.48
CA GLY A 263 -14.13 -13.90 15.42
C GLY A 263 -13.79 -15.26 14.80
N ILE A 264 -13.19 -15.29 13.61
CA ILE A 264 -12.73 -16.52 12.97
C ILE A 264 -11.23 -16.70 13.28
N GLU A 265 -10.95 -17.48 14.33
CA GLU A 265 -9.58 -17.65 14.86
C GLU A 265 -8.76 -18.72 14.13
N ASN A 266 -9.41 -19.69 13.50
CA ASN A 266 -8.79 -20.84 12.84
C ASN A 266 -8.35 -20.58 11.39
N ALA A 267 -8.05 -19.32 11.06
CA ALA A 267 -7.58 -18.91 9.74
C ALA A 267 -6.05 -18.75 9.71
N ASN A 268 -5.44 -19.42 8.72
CA ASN A 268 -3.99 -19.42 8.48
C ASN A 268 -3.67 -19.02 7.03
N ASP A 269 -2.57 -18.30 6.81
CA ASP A 269 -2.07 -17.99 5.47
C ASP A 269 -0.85 -18.84 5.09
N VAL A 270 -0.56 -18.94 3.79
CA VAL A 270 0.66 -19.60 3.30
C VAL A 270 1.75 -18.57 3.08
N VAL A 271 2.86 -18.69 3.82
CA VAL A 271 4.03 -17.83 3.69
C VAL A 271 4.57 -17.89 2.27
N GLY A 272 4.74 -16.73 1.64
CA GLY A 272 5.24 -16.60 0.27
C GLY A 272 4.24 -17.03 -0.83
N GLY A 273 3.03 -17.46 -0.46
CA GLY A 273 1.94 -17.76 -1.41
C GLY A 273 2.31 -18.79 -2.47
N LEU A 274 1.83 -18.57 -3.70
CA LEU A 274 2.12 -19.43 -4.84
C LEU A 274 3.58 -19.40 -5.29
N ASP A 275 4.30 -18.30 -5.05
CA ASP A 275 5.73 -18.22 -5.35
C ASP A 275 6.50 -19.26 -4.53
N ALA A 276 6.21 -19.35 -3.23
CA ALA A 276 6.80 -20.37 -2.35
C ALA A 276 6.31 -21.79 -2.69
N TRP A 277 5.03 -21.97 -3.04
CA TRP A 277 4.51 -23.27 -3.51
C TRP A 277 5.27 -23.78 -4.73
N ARG A 278 5.53 -22.90 -5.71
CA ARG A 278 6.31 -23.28 -6.88
C ARG A 278 7.74 -23.65 -6.52
N GLN A 279 8.41 -22.81 -5.73
CA GLN A 279 9.82 -23.02 -5.38
C GLN A 279 10.04 -24.27 -4.53
N GLU A 280 9.17 -24.53 -3.56
CA GLU A 280 9.38 -25.55 -2.54
C GLU A 280 8.69 -26.88 -2.85
N CYS A 281 7.58 -26.87 -3.60
CA CYS A 281 6.70 -28.04 -3.71
C CYS A 281 6.44 -28.47 -5.16
N ASN A 282 6.25 -27.53 -6.09
CA ASN A 282 5.94 -27.85 -7.48
C ASN A 282 6.60 -26.85 -8.46
N PRO A 283 7.89 -27.06 -8.83
CA PRO A 283 8.63 -26.15 -9.71
C PRO A 283 7.98 -25.90 -11.07
N ASP A 284 7.21 -26.88 -11.56
CA ASP A 284 6.48 -26.84 -12.84
C ASP A 284 5.12 -26.15 -12.73
N PHE A 285 4.72 -25.68 -11.54
CA PHE A 285 3.46 -24.96 -11.36
C PHE A 285 3.45 -23.68 -12.21
N PRO A 286 2.43 -23.47 -13.04
CA PRO A 286 2.38 -22.32 -13.93
C PRO A 286 2.23 -21.02 -13.14
N MET A 287 3.00 -20.01 -13.53
CA MET A 287 2.95 -18.65 -12.99
C MET A 287 2.70 -17.66 -14.12
N TYR A 288 2.10 -16.53 -13.76
CA TYR A 288 1.82 -15.37 -14.62
C TYR A 288 2.51 -14.14 -14.05
#